data_AF-A0A4S8HI94-F1
#
_entry.id   AF-A0A4S8HI94-F1
#
_cell.length_a   1.000
_cell.length_b   1.000
_cell.length_c   1.000
_cell.angle_alpha   90.00
_cell.angle_beta   90.00
_cell.angle_gamma   90.00
#
_symmetry.space_group_name_H-M   'P 1'
#
loop_
_entity.id
_entity.type
_entity.pdbx_description
1 polymer ?
#
loop_
_entity_poly.entity_id
_entity_poly.type
_entity_poly.pdbx_seq_one_letter_code
_entity_poly.pdbx_strand_id
1 'polypeptide(L)'
;MKKLFWFGCLGLLLFEAATVYFIMPMPGSQRINSIDAAYFLYQWRWVFRGLFAIMIFIGLARGNWRRKWALIVPLIILAGVIYMTNFTMAADAMFKQPQMIVLANATENKVDSNRLVIGVTINGEAKAYPIRFLGYHHHVQDVIGGQPILVTYCTVCRTGRVFEPIINGKKETFRLVGMDHFNAMLEDAGTKSWWQQATGKAVAGKLKGQQLPEVLSIQTSMNKWLELHPESKILQADSVYISSYDTTLKYESGTSKSKLTGTDSLSWKDKSWVIGVKSASERKAYDWNQLKKERIIHDKLDNTSLAVVLAADNRSFFAFELPAPDAKLLLINDTLHLNNKHFRIDGKGIDTSYSLKPLQAYQEFWHSWQTFNPGTKRY
;
A
#
# COMPACT_ATOMS: atom_id res chain seq x y z
N MET A 1 42.10 -26.63 -2.60
CA MET A 1 41.31 -25.37 -2.50
C MET A 1 40.11 -25.28 -3.45
N LYS A 2 39.84 -26.26 -4.33
CA LYS A 2 38.62 -26.30 -5.16
C LYS A 2 37.30 -26.23 -4.37
N LYS A 3 37.26 -26.82 -3.16
CA LYS A 3 36.08 -26.77 -2.28
C LYS A 3 35.70 -25.32 -1.94
N LEU A 4 36.66 -24.43 -1.73
CA LEU A 4 36.40 -23.01 -1.44
C LEU A 4 35.70 -22.30 -2.60
N PHE A 5 36.07 -22.61 -3.84
CA PHE A 5 35.38 -22.09 -5.02
C PHE A 5 33.91 -22.51 -5.02
N TRP A 6 33.64 -23.81 -4.85
CA TRP A 6 32.27 -24.33 -4.85
C TRP A 6 31.43 -23.80 -3.69
N PHE A 7 32.00 -23.72 -2.48
CA PHE A 7 31.33 -23.13 -1.33
C PHE A 7 31.08 -21.63 -1.52
N GLY A 8 32.02 -20.90 -2.13
CA GLY A 8 31.85 -19.49 -2.45
C GLY A 8 30.72 -19.26 -3.47
N CYS A 9 30.71 -20.03 -4.57
CA CYS A 9 29.67 -19.95 -5.59
C CYS A 9 28.29 -20.32 -5.03
N LEU A 10 28.18 -21.45 -4.32
CA LEU A 10 26.92 -21.89 -3.72
C LEU A 10 26.45 -20.93 -2.63
N GLY A 11 27.36 -20.46 -1.77
CA GLY A 11 27.07 -19.52 -0.71
C GLY A 11 26.55 -18.19 -1.26
N LEU A 12 27.20 -17.64 -2.29
CA LEU A 12 26.73 -16.41 -2.93
C LEU A 12 25.38 -16.61 -3.63
N LEU A 13 25.19 -17.73 -4.33
CA LEU A 13 23.92 -18.05 -4.97
C LEU A 13 22.76 -18.11 -3.97
N LEU A 14 22.94 -18.86 -2.87
CA LEU A 14 21.94 -18.98 -1.82
C LEU A 14 21.70 -17.65 -1.11
N PHE A 15 22.75 -16.86 -0.89
CA PHE A 15 22.64 -15.52 -0.33
C PHE A 15 21.79 -14.60 -1.21
N GLU A 16 22.09 -14.47 -2.51
CA GLU A 16 21.32 -13.62 -3.43
C GLU A 16 19.86 -14.10 -3.53
N ALA A 17 19.64 -15.42 -3.61
CA ALA A 17 18.30 -15.99 -3.61
C ALA A 17 17.53 -15.63 -2.32
N ALA A 18 18.18 -15.73 -1.15
CA ALA A 18 17.58 -15.39 0.13
C ALA A 18 17.22 -13.90 0.24
N THR A 19 18.06 -12.99 -0.29
CA THR A 19 17.79 -11.55 -0.23
C THR A 19 16.52 -11.14 -0.96
N VAL A 20 16.08 -11.92 -1.96
CA VAL A 20 14.82 -11.69 -2.68
C VAL A 20 13.68 -12.53 -2.11
N TYR A 21 13.96 -13.79 -1.74
CA TYR A 21 12.93 -14.72 -1.25
C TYR A 21 12.14 -14.14 -0.08
N PHE A 22 12.79 -13.48 0.89
CA PHE A 22 12.10 -12.99 2.09
C PHE A 22 11.29 -11.70 1.90
N ILE A 23 11.46 -10.97 0.79
CA ILE A 23 10.83 -9.65 0.56
C ILE A 23 9.98 -9.59 -0.70
N MET A 24 9.88 -10.68 -1.46
CA MET A 24 9.04 -10.79 -2.66
C MET A 24 7.99 -11.88 -2.47
N PRO A 25 6.87 -11.89 -3.22
CA PRO A 25 5.78 -12.85 -3.05
C PRO A 25 6.11 -14.23 -3.62
N MET A 26 7.20 -14.83 -3.16
CA MET A 26 7.61 -16.20 -3.48
C MET A 26 6.75 -17.21 -2.70
N PRO A 27 6.57 -18.44 -3.19
CA PRO A 27 5.84 -19.48 -2.46
C PRO A 27 6.34 -19.63 -1.02
N GLY A 28 5.44 -19.42 -0.05
CA GLY A 28 5.70 -19.54 1.39
C GLY A 28 6.30 -18.29 2.07
N SER A 29 7.05 -17.46 1.35
CA SER A 29 7.79 -16.31 1.92
C SER A 29 6.92 -15.31 2.70
N GLN A 30 5.71 -15.03 2.21
CA GLN A 30 4.81 -14.03 2.79
C GLN A 30 3.93 -14.58 3.92
N ARG A 31 4.26 -15.78 4.43
CA ARG A 31 3.55 -16.44 5.53
C ARG A 31 4.47 -16.75 6.72
N ILE A 32 5.71 -16.26 6.67
CA ILE A 32 6.72 -16.45 7.71
C ILE A 32 7.18 -15.10 8.25
N ASN A 33 7.43 -15.02 9.55
CA ASN A 33 8.00 -13.84 10.19
C ASN A 33 9.50 -13.74 9.86
N SER A 34 9.83 -13.20 8.68
CA SER A 34 11.19 -13.18 8.15
C SER A 34 11.82 -11.78 8.03
N ILE A 35 11.09 -10.74 8.43
CA ILE A 35 11.49 -9.34 8.22
C ILE A 35 12.83 -8.99 8.87
N ASP A 36 13.10 -9.47 10.08
CA ASP A 36 14.38 -9.21 10.76
C ASP A 36 15.55 -9.89 10.05
N ALA A 37 15.35 -11.12 9.55
CA ALA A 37 16.35 -11.83 8.76
C ALA A 37 16.59 -11.14 7.41
N ALA A 38 15.52 -10.73 6.73
CA ALA A 38 15.59 -9.99 5.47
C ALA A 38 16.39 -8.69 5.63
N TYR A 39 16.07 -7.91 6.67
CA TYR A 39 16.76 -6.66 6.96
C TYR A 39 18.23 -6.89 7.31
N PHE A 40 18.54 -7.93 8.10
CA PHE A 40 19.92 -8.32 8.41
C PHE A 40 20.72 -8.64 7.14
N LEU A 41 20.19 -9.49 6.26
CA LEU A 41 20.83 -9.83 4.98
C LEU A 41 21.04 -8.60 4.12
N TYR A 42 20.05 -7.68 4.08
CA TYR A 42 20.16 -6.43 3.35
C TYR A 42 21.28 -5.53 3.89
N GLN A 43 21.37 -5.32 5.21
CA GLN A 43 22.39 -4.46 5.82
C GLN A 43 23.81 -4.99 5.60
N TRP A 44 23.98 -6.31 5.75
CA TRP A 44 25.29 -6.96 5.65
C TRP A 44 25.65 -7.45 4.24
N ARG A 45 24.84 -7.11 3.23
CA ARG A 45 24.97 -7.66 1.87
C ARG A 45 26.36 -7.51 1.26
N TRP A 46 27.02 -6.38 1.47
CA TRP A 46 28.35 -6.14 0.92
C TRP A 46 29.42 -6.97 1.62
N VAL A 47 29.26 -7.23 2.92
CA VAL A 47 30.17 -8.10 3.68
C VAL A 47 30.02 -9.55 3.22
N PHE A 48 28.78 -10.05 3.09
CA PHE A 48 28.53 -11.40 2.56
C PHE A 48 29.04 -11.56 1.13
N ARG A 49 28.76 -10.60 0.24
CA ARG A 49 29.28 -10.59 -1.13
C ARG A 49 30.80 -10.60 -1.17
N GLY A 50 31.45 -9.75 -0.38
CA GLY A 50 32.90 -9.69 -0.27
C GLY A 50 33.50 -11.01 0.21
N LEU A 51 32.93 -11.59 1.28
CA LEU A 51 33.35 -12.88 1.83
C LEU A 51 33.30 -13.99 0.77
N PHE A 52 32.16 -14.17 0.10
CA PHE A 52 32.01 -15.21 -0.91
C PHE A 52 32.86 -14.92 -2.15
N ALA A 53 33.00 -13.67 -2.57
CA ALA A 53 33.89 -13.28 -3.67
C ALA A 53 35.36 -13.63 -3.37
N ILE A 54 35.83 -13.40 -2.15
CA ILE A 54 37.17 -13.80 -1.70
C ILE A 54 37.33 -15.32 -1.73
N MET A 55 36.33 -16.08 -1.25
CA MET A 55 36.36 -17.55 -1.31
C MET A 55 36.44 -18.07 -2.76
N ILE A 56 35.66 -17.48 -3.67
CA ILE A 56 35.69 -17.79 -5.11
C ILE A 56 37.08 -17.48 -5.67
N PHE A 57 37.63 -16.29 -5.38
CA PHE A 57 38.94 -15.86 -5.88
C PHE A 57 40.08 -16.77 -5.40
N ILE A 58 40.15 -17.07 -4.09
CA ILE A 58 41.16 -17.98 -3.52
C ILE A 58 41.00 -19.39 -4.12
N GLY A 59 39.77 -19.85 -4.27
CA GLY A 59 39.45 -21.14 -4.87
C GLY A 59 39.92 -21.24 -6.32
N LEU A 60 39.72 -20.18 -7.11
CA LEU A 60 40.19 -20.06 -8.49
C LEU A 60 41.72 -20.06 -8.56
N ALA A 61 42.36 -19.12 -7.83
CA ALA A 61 43.80 -18.89 -7.90
C ALA A 61 44.63 -20.09 -7.43
N ARG A 62 44.15 -20.83 -6.43
CA ARG A 62 44.89 -21.94 -5.83
C ARG A 62 44.31 -23.33 -6.14
N GLY A 63 43.39 -23.41 -7.10
CA GLY A 63 42.79 -24.67 -7.55
C GLY A 63 43.50 -25.23 -8.78
N ASN A 64 43.67 -26.55 -8.85
CA ASN A 64 44.24 -27.20 -10.04
C ASN A 64 43.15 -27.62 -11.04
N TRP A 65 42.86 -26.78 -12.04
CA TRP A 65 41.68 -26.89 -12.91
C TRP A 65 41.99 -27.54 -14.26
N ARG A 66 41.64 -28.82 -14.43
CA ARG A 66 41.82 -29.53 -15.71
C ARG A 66 40.75 -29.20 -16.76
N ARG A 67 39.53 -28.83 -16.34
CA ARG A 67 38.39 -28.57 -17.22
C ARG A 67 37.90 -27.14 -17.03
N LYS A 68 38.17 -26.25 -17.98
CA LYS A 68 37.81 -24.82 -17.88
C LYS A 68 36.29 -24.60 -17.81
N TRP A 69 35.49 -25.44 -18.48
CA TRP A 69 34.02 -25.35 -18.44
C TRP A 69 33.45 -25.56 -17.03
N ALA A 70 34.12 -26.34 -16.17
CA ALA A 70 33.71 -26.56 -14.78
C ALA A 70 33.82 -25.29 -13.91
N LEU A 71 34.50 -24.25 -14.39
CA LEU A 71 34.56 -22.93 -13.76
C LEU A 71 33.58 -21.96 -14.40
N ILE A 72 33.45 -22.00 -15.72
CA ILE A 72 32.67 -21.03 -16.50
C ILE A 72 31.17 -21.18 -16.22
N VAL A 73 30.64 -22.40 -16.25
CA VAL A 73 29.19 -22.63 -16.10
C VAL A 73 28.65 -22.11 -14.75
N PRO A 74 29.26 -22.44 -13.59
CA PRO A 74 28.80 -21.91 -12.31
C PRO A 74 28.87 -20.39 -12.20
N LEU A 75 29.91 -19.77 -12.78
CA LEU A 75 30.08 -18.32 -12.76
C LEU A 75 29.02 -17.62 -13.63
N ILE A 76 28.66 -18.19 -14.77
CA ILE A 76 27.57 -17.67 -15.62
C ILE A 76 26.23 -17.77 -14.89
N ILE A 77 25.93 -18.92 -14.27
CA ILE A 77 24.71 -19.10 -13.47
C ILE A 77 24.67 -18.06 -12.34
N LEU A 78 25.78 -17.90 -11.62
CA LEU A 78 25.89 -16.95 -10.52
C LEU A 78 25.69 -15.50 -10.98
N ALA A 79 26.32 -15.10 -12.09
CA ALA A 79 26.12 -13.79 -12.70
C ALA A 79 24.65 -13.58 -13.10
N GLY A 80 24.00 -14.59 -13.69
CA GLY A 80 22.59 -14.57 -14.01
C GLY A 80 21.70 -14.39 -12.78
N VAL A 81 21.96 -15.13 -11.70
CA VAL A 81 21.21 -15.00 -10.44
C VAL A 81 21.42 -13.62 -9.81
N ILE A 82 22.64 -13.12 -9.75
CA ILE A 82 22.95 -11.77 -9.25
C ILE A 82 22.20 -10.72 -10.07
N TYR A 83 22.24 -10.83 -11.40
CA TYR A 83 21.53 -9.92 -12.29
C TYR A 83 20.02 -9.96 -12.03
N MET A 84 19.43 -11.14 -12.04
CA MET A 84 17.99 -11.32 -11.82
C MET A 84 17.54 -10.77 -10.47
N THR A 85 18.24 -11.11 -9.40
CA THR A 85 17.88 -10.72 -8.03
C THR A 85 18.02 -9.22 -7.78
N ASN A 86 19.04 -8.57 -8.36
CA ASN A 86 19.34 -7.16 -8.08
C ASN A 86 18.73 -6.18 -9.09
N PHE A 87 18.46 -6.61 -10.32
CA PHE A 87 18.04 -5.70 -11.40
C PHE A 87 16.69 -6.04 -12.03
N THR A 88 16.22 -7.27 -11.89
CA THR A 88 14.92 -7.68 -12.45
C THR A 88 13.86 -7.86 -11.37
N MET A 89 14.22 -8.47 -10.25
CA MET A 89 13.30 -8.90 -9.19
C MET A 89 13.30 -7.94 -7.99
N ALA A 90 14.19 -6.95 -7.95
CA ALA A 90 14.17 -5.91 -6.93
C ALA A 90 12.89 -5.07 -7.09
N ALA A 91 12.23 -4.75 -5.97
CA ALA A 91 10.93 -4.10 -6.00
C ALA A 91 10.98 -2.71 -6.68
N ASP A 92 12.04 -1.93 -6.43
CA ASP A 92 12.32 -0.64 -7.09
C ASP A 92 12.83 -0.76 -8.53
N ALA A 93 13.14 -1.98 -8.98
CA ALA A 93 13.36 -2.28 -10.40
C ALA A 93 12.05 -2.60 -11.13
N MET A 94 11.16 -3.36 -10.49
CA MET A 94 9.87 -3.75 -11.06
C MET A 94 8.86 -2.59 -11.09
N PHE A 95 8.85 -1.79 -10.03
CA PHE A 95 7.91 -0.69 -9.84
C PHE A 95 8.68 0.61 -9.67
N LYS A 96 8.68 1.41 -10.72
CA LYS A 96 9.40 2.70 -10.75
C LYS A 96 8.56 3.78 -10.11
N GLN A 97 9.22 4.77 -9.53
CA GLN A 97 8.55 6.00 -9.10
C GLN A 97 8.17 6.84 -10.32
N PRO A 98 7.15 7.71 -10.24
CA PRO A 98 6.89 8.67 -11.30
C PRO A 98 8.12 9.56 -11.54
N GLN A 99 8.46 9.81 -12.80
CA GLN A 99 9.48 10.78 -13.16
C GLN A 99 8.93 12.21 -13.09
N MET A 100 7.63 12.37 -13.34
CA MET A 100 6.93 13.65 -13.26
C MET A 100 5.61 13.50 -12.51
N ILE A 101 5.35 14.43 -11.58
CA ILE A 101 4.04 14.58 -10.94
C ILE A 101 3.26 15.63 -11.72
N VAL A 102 2.37 15.16 -12.59
CA VAL A 102 1.48 16.03 -13.38
C VAL A 102 0.10 16.04 -12.73
N LEU A 103 -0.34 17.23 -12.35
CA LEU A 103 -1.65 17.47 -11.77
C LEU A 103 -2.47 18.32 -12.74
N ALA A 104 -3.68 17.89 -13.06
CA ALA A 104 -4.63 18.62 -13.90
C ALA A 104 -5.88 18.99 -13.08
N ASN A 105 -6.53 20.09 -13.40
CA ASN A 105 -7.85 20.41 -12.86
C ASN A 105 -8.92 19.45 -13.43
N ALA A 106 -10.15 19.55 -12.92
CA ALA A 106 -11.26 18.70 -13.37
C ALA A 106 -11.53 18.81 -14.88
N THR A 107 -11.39 20.00 -15.46
CA THR A 107 -11.67 20.26 -16.89
C THR A 107 -10.63 19.67 -17.84
N GLU A 108 -9.37 19.56 -17.40
CA GLU A 108 -8.25 19.02 -18.18
C GLU A 108 -7.97 17.54 -17.87
N ASN A 109 -8.76 16.94 -16.99
CA ASN A 109 -8.57 15.57 -16.54
C ASN A 109 -8.74 14.56 -17.69
N LYS A 110 -7.75 13.69 -17.86
CA LYS A 110 -7.78 12.58 -18.85
C LYS A 110 -8.05 11.21 -18.21
N VAL A 111 -8.23 11.16 -16.90
CA VAL A 111 -8.51 9.93 -16.16
C VAL A 111 -10.01 9.64 -16.22
N ASP A 112 -10.36 8.43 -16.64
CA ASP A 112 -11.75 7.92 -16.65
C ASP A 112 -12.45 8.14 -15.30
N SER A 113 -13.64 8.73 -15.34
CA SER A 113 -14.44 9.10 -14.18
C SER A 113 -14.93 7.91 -13.35
N ASN A 114 -14.88 6.69 -13.89
CA ASN A 114 -15.18 5.46 -13.17
C ASN A 114 -13.98 4.93 -12.36
N ARG A 115 -12.79 5.51 -12.50
CA ARG A 115 -11.63 5.07 -11.71
C ARG A 115 -11.82 5.38 -10.23
N LEU A 116 -11.26 4.55 -9.38
CA LEU A 116 -11.17 4.81 -7.96
C LEU A 116 -9.98 5.72 -7.68
N VAL A 117 -10.14 6.61 -6.72
CA VAL A 117 -9.14 7.58 -6.29
C VAL A 117 -8.96 7.52 -4.79
N ILE A 118 -7.75 7.84 -4.34
CA ILE A 118 -7.52 8.32 -2.97
C ILE A 118 -7.61 9.84 -3.02
N GLY A 119 -8.61 10.40 -2.34
CA GLY A 119 -8.84 11.83 -2.22
C GLY A 119 -8.32 12.37 -0.89
N VAL A 120 -7.68 13.54 -0.93
CA VAL A 120 -7.13 14.22 0.25
C VAL A 120 -7.49 15.70 0.18
N THR A 121 -7.95 16.25 1.31
CA THR A 121 -8.22 17.69 1.46
C THR A 121 -7.44 18.24 2.64
N ILE A 122 -6.63 19.27 2.42
CA ILE A 122 -5.83 19.95 3.46
C ILE A 122 -5.89 21.45 3.19
N ASN A 123 -6.22 22.24 4.23
CA ASN A 123 -6.26 23.71 4.16
C ASN A 123 -7.05 24.27 2.95
N GLY A 124 -8.17 23.63 2.62
CA GLY A 124 -9.04 24.02 1.50
C GLY A 124 -8.59 23.55 0.11
N GLU A 125 -7.37 23.01 -0.05
CA GLU A 125 -6.93 22.39 -1.31
C GLU A 125 -7.32 20.91 -1.31
N ALA A 126 -7.93 20.45 -2.40
CA ALA A 126 -8.33 19.07 -2.61
C ALA A 126 -7.54 18.47 -3.78
N LYS A 127 -7.01 17.25 -3.61
CA LYS A 127 -6.40 16.48 -4.70
C LYS A 127 -6.86 15.03 -4.71
N ALA A 128 -6.91 14.44 -5.90
CA ALA A 128 -7.21 13.03 -6.13
C ALA A 128 -6.05 12.28 -6.81
N TYR A 129 -5.81 11.08 -6.32
CA TYR A 129 -4.75 10.17 -6.80
C TYR A 129 -5.38 8.87 -7.29
N PRO A 130 -5.50 8.65 -8.62
CA PRO A 130 -6.07 7.43 -9.17
C PRO A 130 -5.32 6.19 -8.72
N ILE A 131 -6.06 5.20 -8.21
CA ILE A 131 -5.50 3.92 -7.74
C ILE A 131 -4.80 3.17 -8.89
N ARG A 132 -5.21 3.39 -10.14
CA ARG A 132 -4.50 2.87 -11.32
C ARG A 132 -3.01 3.25 -11.35
N PHE A 133 -2.68 4.50 -11.02
CA PHE A 133 -1.30 4.99 -11.04
C PHE A 133 -0.56 4.58 -9.77
N LEU A 134 -1.21 4.74 -8.61
CA LEU A 134 -0.67 4.28 -7.33
C LEU A 134 -0.44 2.77 -7.31
N GLY A 135 -1.25 1.99 -8.02
CA GLY A 135 -1.14 0.55 -8.08
C GLY A 135 0.10 0.06 -8.83
N TYR A 136 0.65 0.88 -9.74
CA TYR A 136 1.94 0.63 -10.38
C TYR A 136 3.10 1.24 -9.59
N HIS A 137 2.98 2.51 -9.20
CA HIS A 137 4.06 3.23 -8.51
C HIS A 137 4.22 2.88 -7.03
N HIS A 138 3.20 2.27 -6.43
CA HIS A 138 3.01 2.01 -5.00
C HIS A 138 2.96 3.24 -4.09
N HIS A 139 3.64 4.32 -4.43
CA HIS A 139 3.57 5.58 -3.72
C HIS A 139 3.81 6.79 -4.61
N VAL A 140 3.30 7.94 -4.16
CA VAL A 140 3.55 9.27 -4.71
C VAL A 140 3.76 10.22 -3.54
N GLN A 141 4.78 11.07 -3.63
CA GLN A 141 4.98 12.17 -2.70
C GLN A 141 4.51 13.48 -3.34
N ASP A 142 3.71 14.24 -2.61
CA ASP A 142 3.16 15.52 -3.06
C ASP A 142 3.09 16.51 -1.88
N VAL A 143 2.65 17.74 -2.13
CA VAL A 143 2.32 18.76 -1.14
C VAL A 143 0.90 19.27 -1.41
N ILE A 144 0.03 19.25 -0.40
CA ILE A 144 -1.34 19.78 -0.48
C ILE A 144 -1.53 20.81 0.62
N GLY A 145 -2.00 22.01 0.29
CA GLY A 145 -2.28 23.03 1.30
C GLY A 145 -1.06 23.39 2.15
N GLY A 146 0.15 23.26 1.59
CA GLY A 146 1.43 23.45 2.28
C GLY A 146 1.96 22.23 3.07
N GLN A 147 1.17 21.16 3.23
CA GLN A 147 1.55 19.97 3.97
C GLN A 147 2.13 18.89 3.04
N PRO A 148 3.35 18.37 3.29
CA PRO A 148 3.89 17.25 2.53
C PRO A 148 3.13 15.97 2.88
N ILE A 149 2.83 15.17 1.86
CA ILE A 149 2.14 13.90 2.02
C ILE A 149 2.82 12.78 1.21
N LEU A 150 2.59 11.54 1.65
CA LEU A 150 2.99 10.30 1.01
C LEU A 150 1.73 9.46 0.79
N VAL A 151 1.21 9.49 -0.43
CA VAL A 151 0.04 8.72 -0.85
C VAL A 151 0.51 7.35 -1.32
N THR A 152 -0.06 6.30 -0.76
CA THR A 152 0.39 4.92 -1.02
C THR A 152 -0.79 4.02 -1.36
N TYR A 153 -0.52 3.00 -2.17
CA TYR A 153 -1.48 1.94 -2.44
C TYR A 153 -0.79 0.59 -2.60
N CYS A 154 -1.25 -0.42 -1.86
CA CYS A 154 -0.82 -1.80 -2.04
C CYS A 154 -1.91 -2.60 -2.74
N THR A 155 -1.64 -3.02 -3.98
CA THR A 155 -2.60 -3.75 -4.82
C THR A 155 -2.91 -5.15 -4.29
N VAL A 156 -1.94 -5.79 -3.63
CA VAL A 156 -2.08 -7.13 -3.04
C VAL A 156 -2.92 -7.11 -1.76
N CYS A 157 -2.99 -5.96 -1.08
CA CYS A 157 -3.82 -5.75 0.10
C CYS A 157 -5.16 -5.06 -0.21
N ARG A 158 -5.28 -4.47 -1.42
CA ARG A 158 -6.34 -3.54 -1.79
C ARG A 158 -6.46 -2.37 -0.82
N THR A 159 -5.34 -1.77 -0.43
CA THR A 159 -5.35 -0.78 0.66
C THR A 159 -4.64 0.51 0.28
N GLY A 160 -5.34 1.64 0.46
CA GLY A 160 -4.81 2.98 0.34
C GLY A 160 -4.47 3.58 1.72
N ARG A 161 -3.34 4.29 1.80
CA ARG A 161 -2.93 5.04 3.01
C ARG A 161 -2.25 6.35 2.62
N VAL A 162 -2.42 7.36 3.44
CA VAL A 162 -1.76 8.66 3.28
C VAL A 162 -1.07 9.02 4.58
N PHE A 163 0.21 9.35 4.50
CA PHE A 163 1.01 9.72 5.67
C PHE A 163 1.69 11.07 5.46
N GLU A 164 2.11 11.68 6.56
CA GLU A 164 3.12 12.73 6.53
C GLU A 164 4.51 12.10 6.41
N PRO A 165 5.30 12.38 5.37
CA PRO A 165 6.65 11.85 5.21
C PRO A 165 7.67 12.65 6.04
N ILE A 166 7.35 12.89 7.32
CA ILE A 166 8.19 13.64 8.25
C ILE A 166 8.83 12.69 9.24
N ILE A 167 10.16 12.63 9.25
CA ILE A 167 10.94 11.83 10.19
C ILE A 167 11.89 12.78 10.92
N ASN A 168 11.84 12.78 12.26
CA ASN A 168 12.65 13.67 13.10
C ASN A 168 12.58 15.15 12.67
N GLY A 169 11.36 15.62 12.32
CA GLY A 169 11.10 16.99 11.89
C GLY A 169 11.56 17.35 10.47
N LYS A 170 12.03 16.38 9.68
CA LYS A 170 12.48 16.61 8.29
C LYS A 170 11.64 15.82 7.30
N LYS A 171 11.34 16.44 6.16
CA LYS A 171 10.75 15.75 5.02
C LYS A 171 11.73 14.70 4.49
N GLU A 172 11.26 13.48 4.34
CA GLU A 172 12.05 12.34 3.92
C GLU A 172 11.56 11.81 2.56
N THR A 173 12.43 11.10 1.85
CA THR A 173 12.04 10.40 0.60
C THR A 173 11.99 8.90 0.82
N PHE A 174 11.09 8.24 0.09
CA PHE A 174 10.85 6.81 0.25
C PHE A 174 11.08 6.08 -1.06
N ARG A 175 11.58 4.84 -0.97
CA ARG A 175 11.60 3.88 -2.08
C ARG A 175 10.89 2.59 -1.69
N LEU A 176 10.31 1.89 -2.67
CA LEU A 176 9.77 0.57 -2.44
C LEU A 176 10.93 -0.42 -2.23
N VAL A 177 10.85 -1.24 -1.18
CA VAL A 177 11.90 -2.24 -0.89
C VAL A 177 11.41 -3.68 -1.09
N GLY A 178 10.12 -3.93 -0.96
CA GLY A 178 9.53 -5.25 -1.12
C GLY A 178 8.17 -5.33 -0.45
N MET A 179 7.84 -6.50 0.05
CA MET A 179 6.64 -6.74 0.85
C MET A 179 6.87 -7.74 1.99
N ASP A 180 6.13 -7.54 3.07
CA ASP A 180 6.02 -8.46 4.21
C ASP A 180 4.54 -8.73 4.47
N HIS A 181 4.21 -10.00 4.69
CA HIS A 181 2.82 -10.46 4.78
C HIS A 181 1.91 -9.91 3.67
N PHE A 182 2.42 -9.92 2.44
CA PHE A 182 1.78 -9.38 1.23
C PHE A 182 1.56 -7.86 1.20
N ASN A 183 1.98 -7.11 2.22
CA ASN A 183 1.87 -5.66 2.23
C ASN A 183 3.18 -4.98 1.83
N ALA A 184 3.07 -3.95 1.00
CA ALA A 184 4.21 -3.17 0.53
C ALA A 184 5.03 -2.59 1.69
N MET A 185 6.34 -2.58 1.52
CA MET A 185 7.29 -1.96 2.44
C MET A 185 8.06 -0.85 1.76
N LEU A 186 8.20 0.27 2.45
CA LEU A 186 8.92 1.45 2.00
C LEU A 186 10.19 1.63 2.83
N GLU A 187 11.30 2.03 2.21
CA GLU A 187 12.52 2.42 2.91
C GLU A 187 12.70 3.93 2.84
N ASP A 188 12.93 4.56 3.99
CA ASP A 188 13.27 5.98 4.06
C ASP A 188 14.75 6.24 3.75
N ALA A 189 15.07 7.32 3.05
CA ALA A 189 16.42 7.56 2.55
C ALA A 189 17.42 7.92 3.65
N GLY A 190 17.01 8.69 4.67
CA GLY A 190 17.86 9.17 5.76
C GLY A 190 18.28 8.11 6.77
N THR A 191 17.35 7.32 7.30
CA THR A 191 17.62 6.33 8.37
C THR A 191 17.73 4.89 7.88
N LYS A 192 17.26 4.60 6.66
CA LYS A 192 17.19 3.25 6.08
C LYS A 192 16.31 2.30 6.89
N SER A 193 15.29 2.82 7.56
CA SER A 193 14.28 2.00 8.23
C SER A 193 13.25 1.53 7.21
N TRP A 194 12.67 0.35 7.42
CA TRP A 194 11.62 -0.19 6.56
C TRP A 194 10.28 0.00 7.22
N TRP A 195 9.33 0.57 6.49
CA TRP A 195 8.03 1.04 6.93
C TRP A 195 6.93 0.22 6.25
N GLN A 196 6.03 -0.34 7.04
CA GLN A 196 4.89 -1.11 6.56
C GLN A 196 3.82 -0.17 6.02
N GLN A 197 3.44 -0.31 4.75
CA GLN A 197 2.50 0.60 4.10
C GLN A 197 1.12 0.61 4.77
N ALA A 198 0.58 -0.54 5.19
CA ALA A 198 -0.76 -0.66 5.77
C ALA A 198 -0.92 0.03 7.14
N THR A 199 0.20 0.24 7.86
CA THR A 199 0.17 0.78 9.23
C THR A 199 0.96 2.08 9.38
N GLY A 200 1.87 2.37 8.47
CA GLY A 200 2.84 3.46 8.62
C GLY A 200 3.91 3.19 9.66
N LYS A 201 4.03 1.96 10.19
CA LYS A 201 4.98 1.59 11.24
C LYS A 201 6.32 1.15 10.67
N ALA A 202 7.42 1.64 11.23
CA ALA A 202 8.74 1.09 10.97
C ALA A 202 8.85 -0.32 11.59
N VAL A 203 9.04 -1.32 10.75
CA VAL A 203 9.14 -2.74 11.12
C VAL A 203 10.58 -3.23 11.21
N ALA A 204 11.52 -2.52 10.59
CA ALA A 204 12.95 -2.79 10.69
C ALA A 204 13.79 -1.52 10.61
N GLY A 205 15.04 -1.59 11.08
CA GLY A 205 15.99 -0.48 11.08
C GLY A 205 15.94 0.41 12.31
N LYS A 206 16.60 1.57 12.21
CA LYS A 206 16.89 2.45 13.35
C LYS A 206 15.64 2.97 14.05
N LEU A 207 14.54 3.12 13.31
CA LEU A 207 13.28 3.66 13.81
C LEU A 207 12.24 2.58 14.11
N LYS A 208 12.63 1.28 14.14
CA LYS A 208 11.71 0.17 14.41
C LYS A 208 10.81 0.47 15.62
N GLY A 209 9.50 0.37 15.42
CA GLY A 209 8.48 0.68 16.42
C GLY A 209 7.79 2.04 16.23
N GLN A 210 8.45 3.01 15.59
CA GLN A 210 7.85 4.32 15.31
C GLN A 210 6.80 4.23 14.20
N GLN A 211 5.92 5.23 14.13
CA GLN A 211 4.82 5.29 13.18
C GLN A 211 4.76 6.68 12.53
N LEU A 212 4.56 6.72 11.21
CA LEU A 212 4.31 7.96 10.48
C LEU A 212 2.94 8.53 10.85
N PRO A 213 2.80 9.86 11.01
CA PRO A 213 1.50 10.48 11.18
C PRO A 213 0.60 10.19 9.97
N GLU A 214 -0.62 9.74 10.23
CA GLU A 214 -1.59 9.42 9.19
C GLU A 214 -2.44 10.65 8.85
N VAL A 215 -2.66 10.86 7.54
CA VAL A 215 -3.46 11.96 7.01
C VAL A 215 -4.83 11.42 6.61
N LEU A 216 -5.89 12.10 7.04
CA LEU A 216 -7.25 11.74 6.67
C LEU A 216 -7.39 11.72 5.13
N SER A 217 -7.80 10.58 4.61
CA SER A 217 -8.01 10.36 3.18
C SER A 217 -9.25 9.51 2.96
N ILE A 218 -9.87 9.69 1.80
CA ILE A 218 -11.06 8.93 1.42
C ILE A 218 -10.82 8.17 0.11
N GLN A 219 -11.37 6.97 0.00
CA GLN A 219 -11.39 6.23 -1.26
C GLN A 219 -12.78 6.30 -1.87
N THR A 220 -12.87 6.85 -3.07
CA THR A 220 -14.14 7.06 -3.79
C THR A 220 -13.97 6.75 -5.27
N SER A 221 -15.07 6.75 -6.02
CA SER A 221 -14.98 6.95 -7.48
C SER A 221 -14.49 8.37 -7.78
N MET A 222 -13.83 8.56 -8.92
CA MET A 222 -13.40 9.87 -9.43
C MET A 222 -14.61 10.78 -9.65
N ASN A 223 -15.70 10.25 -10.21
CA ASN A 223 -16.94 11.01 -10.41
C ASN A 223 -17.49 11.54 -9.07
N LYS A 224 -17.63 10.68 -8.06
CA LYS A 224 -18.10 11.11 -6.73
C LYS A 224 -17.14 12.09 -6.07
N TRP A 225 -15.83 11.91 -6.24
CA TRP A 225 -14.83 12.86 -5.73
C TRP A 225 -15.01 14.25 -6.35
N LEU A 226 -15.16 14.35 -7.66
CA LEU A 226 -15.31 15.63 -8.36
C LEU A 226 -16.67 16.30 -8.11
N GLU A 227 -17.73 15.53 -7.90
CA GLU A 227 -19.00 16.05 -7.38
C GLU A 227 -18.80 16.76 -6.03
N LEU A 228 -17.98 16.17 -5.16
CA LEU A 228 -17.73 16.71 -3.83
C LEU A 228 -16.68 17.83 -3.81
N HIS A 229 -15.71 17.78 -4.73
CA HIS A 229 -14.54 18.66 -4.82
C HIS A 229 -14.27 19.08 -6.29
N PRO A 230 -15.11 19.95 -6.87
CA PRO A 230 -15.02 20.31 -8.29
C PRO A 230 -13.70 21.00 -8.68
N GLU A 231 -13.10 21.74 -7.74
CA GLU A 231 -11.81 22.43 -7.92
C GLU A 231 -10.59 21.52 -7.68
N SER A 232 -10.80 20.21 -7.53
CA SER A 232 -9.72 19.28 -7.22
C SER A 232 -8.69 19.23 -8.34
N LYS A 233 -7.42 19.13 -7.95
CA LYS A 233 -6.35 18.68 -8.86
C LYS A 233 -6.30 17.16 -8.87
N ILE A 234 -5.99 16.57 -10.03
CA ILE A 234 -6.02 15.13 -10.25
C ILE A 234 -4.68 14.70 -10.82
N LEU A 235 -4.04 13.73 -10.18
CA LEU A 235 -2.84 13.09 -10.72
C LEU A 235 -3.14 12.46 -12.07
N GLN A 236 -2.35 12.84 -13.07
CA GLN A 236 -2.41 12.32 -14.43
C GLN A 236 -1.37 11.21 -14.65
N ALA A 237 -1.51 10.49 -15.76
CA ALA A 237 -0.55 9.48 -16.17
C ALA A 237 0.83 10.11 -16.42
N ASP A 238 1.88 9.50 -15.89
CA ASP A 238 3.24 9.77 -16.35
C ASP A 238 3.41 9.19 -17.76
N SER A 239 3.80 10.04 -18.71
CA SER A 239 3.92 9.67 -20.12
C SER A 239 4.91 8.52 -20.35
N VAL A 240 5.90 8.37 -19.46
CA VAL A 240 6.91 7.31 -19.53
C VAL A 240 6.33 5.93 -19.21
N TYR A 241 5.27 5.87 -18.40
CA TYR A 241 4.74 4.61 -17.85
C TYR A 241 3.33 4.25 -18.33
N ILE A 242 2.80 4.93 -19.37
CA ILE A 242 1.43 4.73 -19.88
C ILE A 242 1.11 3.24 -20.13
N SER A 243 2.03 2.50 -20.73
CA SER A 243 1.85 1.07 -21.06
C SER A 243 1.80 0.16 -19.83
N SER A 244 2.28 0.62 -18.68
CA SER A 244 2.30 -0.14 -17.42
C SER A 244 1.01 -0.02 -16.62
N TYR A 245 0.18 0.99 -16.92
CA TYR A 245 -1.03 1.26 -16.14
C TYR A 245 -2.23 0.45 -16.61
N ASP A 246 -2.96 -0.17 -15.67
CA ASP A 246 -4.15 -0.99 -15.97
C ASP A 246 -5.22 -0.25 -16.78
N THR A 247 -5.60 -0.77 -17.95
CA THR A 247 -6.68 -0.20 -18.77
C THR A 247 -8.04 -0.84 -18.53
N THR A 248 -8.13 -1.93 -17.74
CA THR A 248 -9.25 -2.86 -17.80
C THR A 248 -10.32 -2.69 -16.71
N LEU A 249 -10.08 -1.86 -15.68
CA LEU A 249 -10.95 -1.70 -14.48
C LEU A 249 -11.19 -2.99 -13.70
N LYS A 250 -10.63 -4.14 -14.11
CA LYS A 250 -10.94 -5.45 -13.54
C LYS A 250 -10.55 -5.54 -12.07
N TYR A 251 -9.44 -4.90 -11.70
CA TYR A 251 -8.99 -4.84 -10.31
C TYR A 251 -9.95 -4.02 -9.45
N GLU A 252 -10.28 -2.80 -9.90
CA GLU A 252 -11.14 -1.87 -9.15
C GLU A 252 -12.57 -2.40 -9.02
N SER A 253 -13.08 -3.09 -10.04
CA SER A 253 -14.41 -3.73 -10.07
C SER A 253 -14.50 -5.09 -9.38
N GLY A 254 -13.38 -5.67 -8.93
CA GLY A 254 -13.35 -6.99 -8.30
C GLY A 254 -13.56 -8.17 -9.25
N THR A 255 -13.45 -7.94 -10.57
CA THR A 255 -13.59 -8.99 -11.60
C THR A 255 -12.24 -9.61 -12.00
N SER A 256 -11.12 -9.05 -11.53
CA SER A 256 -9.77 -9.60 -11.72
C SER A 256 -9.68 -11.04 -11.22
N LYS A 257 -9.07 -11.91 -12.04
CA LYS A 257 -8.78 -13.32 -11.72
C LYS A 257 -7.29 -13.56 -11.44
N SER A 258 -6.51 -12.49 -11.26
CA SER A 258 -5.09 -12.58 -10.91
C SER A 258 -4.91 -13.38 -9.62
N LYS A 259 -3.96 -14.32 -9.60
CA LYS A 259 -3.64 -15.10 -8.40
C LYS A 259 -3.23 -14.22 -7.22
N LEU A 260 -2.57 -13.08 -7.48
CA LEU A 260 -2.08 -12.19 -6.43
C LEU A 260 -3.12 -11.12 -6.06
N THR A 261 -3.82 -10.55 -7.03
CA THR A 261 -4.67 -9.35 -6.83
C THR A 261 -6.15 -9.56 -7.18
N GLY A 262 -6.58 -10.80 -7.43
CA GLY A 262 -8.00 -11.15 -7.64
C GLY A 262 -8.84 -10.96 -6.37
N THR A 263 -10.16 -10.97 -6.53
CA THR A 263 -11.13 -10.76 -5.44
C THR A 263 -11.97 -12.01 -5.22
N ASP A 264 -12.23 -12.33 -3.95
CA ASP A 264 -13.24 -13.31 -3.57
C ASP A 264 -14.61 -12.62 -3.50
N SER A 265 -15.59 -13.12 -4.25
CA SER A 265 -16.93 -12.51 -4.32
C SER A 265 -17.79 -12.77 -3.08
N LEU A 266 -17.52 -13.86 -2.37
CA LEU A 266 -18.17 -14.21 -1.11
C LEU A 266 -17.61 -13.37 0.04
N SER A 267 -18.36 -13.26 1.13
CA SER A 267 -17.93 -12.57 2.35
C SER A 267 -16.90 -13.41 3.13
N TRP A 268 -15.99 -12.73 3.84
CA TRP A 268 -15.06 -13.33 4.81
C TRP A 268 -14.12 -14.44 4.30
N LYS A 269 -13.80 -14.46 3.01
CA LYS A 269 -12.66 -15.17 2.42
C LYS A 269 -11.43 -14.27 2.44
N ASP A 270 -10.25 -14.83 2.21
CA ASP A 270 -8.98 -14.09 2.29
C ASP A 270 -9.04 -12.78 1.50
N LYS A 271 -9.58 -12.79 0.28
CA LYS A 271 -9.65 -11.61 -0.60
C LYS A 271 -11.06 -11.03 -0.74
N SER A 272 -11.91 -11.27 0.25
CA SER A 272 -13.17 -10.53 0.37
C SER A 272 -12.89 -9.09 0.73
N TRP A 273 -13.70 -8.17 0.21
CA TRP A 273 -13.58 -6.76 0.57
C TRP A 273 -14.23 -6.51 1.92
N VAL A 274 -13.55 -5.76 2.76
CA VAL A 274 -14.09 -5.24 4.02
C VAL A 274 -13.83 -3.74 4.10
N ILE A 275 -14.67 -3.04 4.85
CA ILE A 275 -14.33 -1.70 5.35
C ILE A 275 -13.78 -1.85 6.76
N GLY A 276 -12.54 -1.47 6.97
CA GLY A 276 -11.89 -1.45 8.27
C GLY A 276 -12.00 -0.09 8.92
N VAL A 277 -12.39 -0.05 10.20
CA VAL A 277 -12.37 1.15 11.05
C VAL A 277 -11.62 0.80 12.33
N LYS A 278 -10.77 1.71 12.80
CA LYS A 278 -9.95 1.53 13.99
C LYS A 278 -10.05 2.73 14.91
N SER A 279 -10.00 2.47 16.20
CA SER A 279 -9.78 3.44 17.27
C SER A 279 -8.41 3.16 17.91
N ALA A 280 -8.13 3.78 19.07
CA ALA A 280 -6.88 3.54 19.79
C ALA A 280 -6.77 2.10 20.30
N SER A 281 -7.87 1.53 20.83
CA SER A 281 -7.88 0.20 21.46
C SER A 281 -8.56 -0.90 20.64
N GLU A 282 -9.56 -0.56 19.84
CA GLU A 282 -10.35 -1.54 19.09
C GLU A 282 -10.22 -1.37 17.57
N ARG A 283 -10.41 -2.50 16.87
CA ARG A 283 -10.47 -2.55 15.41
C ARG A 283 -11.68 -3.37 15.03
N LYS A 284 -12.40 -2.92 14.01
CA LYS A 284 -13.57 -3.63 13.49
C LYS A 284 -13.58 -3.61 11.97
N ALA A 285 -14.05 -4.70 11.39
CA ALA A 285 -14.25 -4.84 9.96
C ALA A 285 -15.72 -5.06 9.65
N TYR A 286 -16.19 -4.39 8.61
CA TYR A 286 -17.55 -4.46 8.08
C TYR A 286 -17.51 -5.14 6.72
N ASP A 287 -18.30 -6.19 6.53
CA ASP A 287 -18.35 -6.90 5.26
C ASP A 287 -18.88 -6.00 4.13
N TRP A 288 -18.17 -5.97 3.00
CA TRP A 288 -18.57 -5.13 1.86
C TRP A 288 -19.90 -5.59 1.24
N ASN A 289 -20.19 -6.89 1.22
CA ASN A 289 -21.45 -7.37 0.65
C ASN A 289 -22.64 -6.99 1.54
N GLN A 290 -22.47 -7.07 2.86
CA GLN A 290 -23.46 -6.57 3.81
C GLN A 290 -23.66 -5.06 3.69
N LEU A 291 -22.59 -4.27 3.63
CA LEU A 291 -22.69 -2.82 3.43
C LEU A 291 -23.40 -2.44 2.12
N LYS A 292 -23.19 -3.20 1.03
CA LYS A 292 -23.95 -3.00 -0.22
C LYS A 292 -25.46 -3.21 -0.04
N LYS A 293 -25.87 -4.17 0.78
CA LYS A 293 -27.27 -4.49 1.06
C LYS A 293 -27.90 -3.46 2.00
N GLU A 294 -27.22 -3.11 3.08
CA GLU A 294 -27.75 -2.24 4.14
C GLU A 294 -27.59 -0.76 3.84
N ARG A 295 -26.61 -0.39 2.98
CA ARG A 295 -26.24 0.98 2.59
C ARG A 295 -25.65 1.83 3.72
N ILE A 296 -26.09 1.60 4.94
CA ILE A 296 -25.62 2.24 6.16
C ILE A 296 -25.60 1.20 7.28
N ILE A 297 -24.48 1.14 7.99
CA ILE A 297 -24.31 0.29 9.18
C ILE A 297 -24.04 1.21 10.37
N HIS A 298 -24.90 1.15 11.39
CA HIS A 298 -24.69 1.80 12.68
C HIS A 298 -24.06 0.82 13.66
N ASP A 299 -23.05 1.29 14.38
CA ASP A 299 -22.31 0.43 15.27
C ASP A 299 -21.58 1.24 16.35
N LYS A 300 -20.89 0.54 17.25
CA LYS A 300 -20.04 1.11 18.29
C LYS A 300 -18.64 0.50 18.24
N LEU A 301 -17.64 1.36 18.39
CA LEU A 301 -16.23 1.00 18.52
C LEU A 301 -15.66 1.72 19.75
N ASP A 302 -15.23 0.98 20.76
CA ASP A 302 -14.99 1.50 22.11
C ASP A 302 -16.21 2.30 22.64
N ASN A 303 -16.04 3.60 22.88
CA ASN A 303 -17.07 4.55 23.31
C ASN A 303 -17.60 5.42 22.16
N THR A 304 -17.07 5.23 20.95
CA THR A 304 -17.45 5.99 19.76
C THR A 304 -18.57 5.27 19.03
N SER A 305 -19.77 5.86 19.05
CA SER A 305 -20.83 5.45 18.14
C SER A 305 -20.52 5.94 16.73
N LEU A 306 -20.75 5.10 15.74
CA LEU A 306 -20.35 5.38 14.36
C LEU A 306 -21.39 4.90 13.36
N ALA A 307 -21.30 5.47 12.15
CA ALA A 307 -21.99 4.96 10.98
C ALA A 307 -21.00 4.76 9.82
N VAL A 308 -21.05 3.59 9.17
CA VAL A 308 -20.37 3.32 7.89
C VAL A 308 -21.40 3.40 6.78
N VAL A 309 -21.13 4.22 5.77
CA VAL A 309 -22.09 4.58 4.72
C VAL A 309 -21.52 4.26 3.35
N LEU A 310 -22.34 3.73 2.45
CA LEU A 310 -22.02 3.49 1.05
C LEU A 310 -22.86 4.38 0.14
N ALA A 311 -22.20 5.15 -0.72
CA ALA A 311 -22.81 6.03 -1.71
C ALA A 311 -23.43 5.25 -2.89
N ALA A 312 -24.40 5.85 -3.57
CA ALA A 312 -25.23 5.23 -4.61
C ALA A 312 -24.45 4.57 -5.74
N ASP A 313 -23.21 5.02 -5.98
CA ASP A 313 -22.29 4.48 -7.00
C ASP A 313 -21.73 3.07 -6.67
N ASN A 314 -22.06 2.50 -5.50
CA ASN A 314 -21.57 1.21 -5.02
C ASN A 314 -20.04 1.11 -4.95
N ARG A 315 -19.35 2.25 -4.79
CA ARG A 315 -17.89 2.33 -4.84
C ARG A 315 -17.33 3.25 -3.76
N SER A 316 -18.02 4.36 -3.49
CA SER A 316 -17.58 5.39 -2.54
C SER A 316 -18.18 5.13 -1.17
N PHE A 317 -17.34 5.10 -0.14
CA PHE A 317 -17.76 4.82 1.23
C PHE A 317 -17.21 5.86 2.19
N PHE A 318 -17.89 6.03 3.31
CA PHE A 318 -17.57 7.02 4.33
C PHE A 318 -17.83 6.42 5.71
N ALA A 319 -17.15 6.91 6.73
CA ALA A 319 -17.42 6.58 8.12
C ALA A 319 -17.47 7.84 8.95
N PHE A 320 -18.41 7.92 9.89
CA PHE A 320 -18.61 9.09 10.74
C PHE A 320 -18.75 8.70 12.19
N GLU A 321 -18.22 9.54 13.07
CA GLU A 321 -18.57 9.53 14.48
C GLU A 321 -19.93 10.21 14.67
N LEU A 322 -20.81 9.54 15.39
CA LEU A 322 -22.15 10.00 15.69
C LEU A 322 -22.15 10.79 17.01
N PRO A 323 -22.96 11.86 17.12
CA PRO A 323 -22.93 12.76 18.28
C PRO A 323 -23.51 12.13 19.56
N ALA A 324 -24.28 11.05 19.44
CA ALA A 324 -24.86 10.33 20.57
C ALA A 324 -25.04 8.84 20.25
N PRO A 325 -25.12 7.96 21.27
CA PRO A 325 -25.25 6.51 21.04
C PRO A 325 -26.53 6.06 20.34
N ASP A 326 -27.61 6.83 20.52
CA ASP A 326 -28.94 6.61 19.94
C ASP A 326 -29.17 7.42 18.66
N ALA A 327 -28.18 8.21 18.23
CA ALA A 327 -28.25 8.99 17.00
C ALA A 327 -28.46 8.09 15.78
N LYS A 328 -29.55 8.32 15.04
CA LYS A 328 -29.86 7.59 13.81
C LYS A 328 -29.56 8.44 12.60
N LEU A 329 -28.42 8.18 11.99
CA LEU A 329 -28.09 8.73 10.68
C LEU A 329 -28.90 7.98 9.61
N LEU A 330 -29.65 8.71 8.77
CA LEU A 330 -30.37 8.13 7.62
C LEU A 330 -29.67 8.54 6.32
N LEU A 331 -29.72 7.66 5.32
CA LEU A 331 -29.19 7.91 3.99
C LEU A 331 -30.34 7.94 2.97
N ILE A 332 -30.53 9.07 2.29
CA ILE A 332 -31.54 9.25 1.25
C ILE A 332 -30.88 9.93 0.05
N ASN A 333 -30.75 9.24 -1.08
CA ASN A 333 -30.15 9.76 -2.32
C ASN A 333 -28.80 10.47 -2.10
N ASP A 334 -27.86 9.80 -1.43
CA ASP A 334 -26.55 10.35 -1.04
C ASP A 334 -26.61 11.61 -0.13
N THR A 335 -27.77 11.94 0.43
CA THR A 335 -27.92 12.93 1.49
C THR A 335 -28.05 12.23 2.83
N LEU A 336 -27.28 12.69 3.81
CA LEU A 336 -27.32 12.20 5.17
C LEU A 336 -28.27 13.05 6.00
N HIS A 337 -29.16 12.42 6.77
CA HIS A 337 -30.12 13.10 7.64
C HIS A 337 -29.85 12.72 9.09
N LEU A 338 -29.74 13.72 9.97
CA LEU A 338 -29.58 13.52 11.40
C LEU A 338 -30.22 14.69 12.16
N ASN A 339 -31.14 14.41 13.09
CA ASN A 339 -31.78 15.42 13.95
C ASN A 339 -32.36 16.63 13.17
N ASN A 340 -33.11 16.36 12.09
CA ASN A 340 -33.67 17.37 11.18
C ASN A 340 -32.64 18.26 10.47
N LYS A 341 -31.36 17.85 10.44
CA LYS A 341 -30.29 18.46 9.66
C LYS A 341 -29.86 17.56 8.52
N HIS A 342 -29.37 18.19 7.47
CA HIS A 342 -28.94 17.54 6.25
C HIS A 342 -27.45 17.75 6.01
N PHE A 343 -26.80 16.70 5.56
CA PHE A 343 -25.38 16.72 5.23
C PHE A 343 -25.20 16.08 3.86
N ARG A 344 -24.20 16.55 3.12
CA ARG A 344 -23.67 15.84 1.97
C ARG A 344 -23.15 14.47 2.39
N ILE A 345 -22.96 13.55 1.44
CA ILE A 345 -22.45 12.20 1.71
C ILE A 345 -21.06 12.20 2.38
N ASP A 346 -20.26 13.25 2.21
CA ASP A 346 -18.96 13.46 2.86
C ASP A 346 -19.08 14.05 4.28
N GLY A 347 -20.30 14.22 4.79
CA GLY A 347 -20.59 14.71 6.13
C GLY A 347 -20.62 16.24 6.27
N LYS A 348 -20.38 17.00 5.18
CA LYS A 348 -20.48 18.47 5.22
C LYS A 348 -21.93 18.92 5.39
N GLY A 349 -22.17 19.83 6.34
CA GLY A 349 -23.49 20.40 6.59
C GLY A 349 -24.05 21.15 5.36
N ILE A 350 -25.33 20.95 5.07
CA ILE A 350 -26.06 21.66 4.00
C ILE A 350 -26.86 22.82 4.59
N ASP A 351 -27.62 22.54 5.65
CA ASP A 351 -28.52 23.47 6.34
C ASP A 351 -28.11 23.71 7.81
N THR A 352 -26.81 23.52 8.06
CA THR A 352 -26.17 23.67 9.35
C THR A 352 -24.72 24.12 9.18
N SER A 353 -24.19 24.83 10.18
CA SER A 353 -22.81 25.31 10.20
C SER A 353 -21.78 24.24 10.60
N TYR A 354 -22.22 23.13 11.21
CA TYR A 354 -21.33 22.04 11.61
C TYR A 354 -21.33 20.91 10.58
N SER A 355 -20.26 20.12 10.58
CA SER A 355 -20.13 18.90 9.76
C SER A 355 -20.05 17.67 10.66
N LEU A 356 -20.47 16.51 10.16
CA LEU A 356 -20.21 15.23 10.82
C LEU A 356 -18.70 15.01 10.90
N LYS A 357 -18.24 14.46 12.03
CA LYS A 357 -16.82 14.18 12.23
C LYS A 357 -16.45 12.91 11.45
N PRO A 358 -15.62 13.00 10.40
CA PRO A 358 -15.22 11.83 9.64
C PRO A 358 -14.31 10.93 10.48
N LEU A 359 -14.48 9.62 10.29
CA LEU A 359 -13.57 8.59 10.79
C LEU A 359 -12.78 8.03 9.62
N GLN A 360 -11.48 7.82 9.83
CA GLN A 360 -10.66 7.16 8.84
C GLN A 360 -11.14 5.71 8.67
N ALA A 361 -11.47 5.36 7.44
CA ALA A 361 -11.91 4.02 7.05
C ALA A 361 -11.13 3.56 5.81
N TYR A 362 -11.02 2.26 5.63
CA TYR A 362 -10.23 1.69 4.55
C TYR A 362 -10.96 0.51 3.93
N GLN A 363 -11.09 0.49 2.61
CA GLN A 363 -11.43 -0.74 1.92
C GLN A 363 -10.16 -1.57 1.81
N GLU A 364 -10.23 -2.86 2.17
CA GLU A 364 -9.10 -3.80 2.10
C GLU A 364 -9.57 -5.22 1.79
N PHE A 365 -8.64 -6.08 1.39
CA PHE A 365 -8.84 -7.52 1.51
C PHE A 365 -8.83 -7.97 2.98
N TRP A 366 -9.74 -8.88 3.33
CA TRP A 366 -9.89 -9.37 4.70
C TRP A 366 -8.59 -9.94 5.30
N HIS A 367 -7.83 -10.73 4.55
CA HIS A 367 -6.56 -11.30 5.04
C HIS A 367 -5.56 -10.21 5.41
N SER A 368 -5.52 -9.11 4.64
CA SER A 368 -4.63 -7.97 4.89
C SER A 368 -5.06 -7.28 6.18
N TRP A 369 -6.33 -6.89 6.24
CA TRP A 369 -6.87 -6.20 7.40
C TRP A 369 -6.61 -6.97 8.69
N GLN A 370 -6.94 -8.27 8.72
CA GLN A 370 -6.75 -9.11 9.91
C GLN A 370 -5.27 -9.23 10.33
N THR A 371 -4.36 -9.29 9.36
CA THR A 371 -2.92 -9.41 9.64
C THR A 371 -2.38 -8.17 10.35
N PHE A 372 -2.77 -6.98 9.89
CA PHE A 372 -2.27 -5.71 10.44
C PHE A 372 -3.14 -5.14 11.57
N ASN A 373 -4.31 -5.73 11.80
CA ASN A 373 -5.24 -5.37 12.88
C ASN A 373 -5.66 -6.63 13.66
N PRO A 374 -4.72 -7.28 14.39
CA PRO A 374 -5.04 -8.45 15.19
C PRO A 374 -6.11 -8.12 16.24
N GLY A 375 -6.97 -9.10 16.55
CA GLY A 375 -8.11 -8.91 17.46
C GLY A 375 -9.29 -8.15 16.85
N THR A 376 -9.31 -7.95 15.52
CA THR A 376 -10.44 -7.32 14.82
C THR A 376 -11.76 -8.04 15.12
N LYS A 377 -12.76 -7.27 15.55
CA LYS A 377 -14.16 -7.71 15.61
C LYS A 377 -14.78 -7.67 14.21
N ARG A 378 -15.70 -8.58 13.91
CA ARG A 378 -16.49 -8.57 12.66
C ARG A 378 -17.89 -8.03 12.96
N TYR A 379 -18.43 -7.25 12.04
CA TYR A 379 -19.85 -6.91 11.99
C TYR A 379 -20.58 -7.85 11.05
#